data_AF-A0AA38F5K5-F1
#
_entry.id   AF-A0AA38F5K5-F1
#
_cell.length_a   1.000
_cell.length_b   1.000
_cell.length_c   1.000
_cell.angle_alpha   90.00
_cell.angle_beta   90.00
_cell.angle_gamma   90.00
#
_symmetry.space_group_name_H-M   'P 1'
#
loop_
_entity.id
_entity.type
_entity.pdbx_description
1 polymer ?
#
loop_
_entity_poly.entity_id
_entity_poly.type
_entity_poly.pdbx_seq_one_letter_code
_entity_poly.pdbx_strand_id
1 'polypeptide(L)' 'NSYVLTADPCGSSTGSAVGVSANMAAVSLATGTDGSILCPSSSNCVVGIRPTVGLTSRAGVIPISHNQDTVG' A
#
# COMPACT_ATOMS: atom_id res chain seq x y z
N ASN A 1 -0.24 8.84 10.63
CA ASN A 1 0.36 7.56 11.07
C ASN A 1 -0.39 7.08 12.31
N SER A 2 -0.64 5.77 12.48
CA SER A 2 -1.45 5.22 13.58
C SER A 2 -0.76 5.30 14.95
N TYR A 3 0.58 5.34 14.99
CA TYR A 3 1.38 5.45 16.21
C TYR A 3 1.70 6.90 16.58
N VAL A 4 1.85 7.78 15.59
CA VAL A 4 2.14 9.21 15.79
C VAL A 4 1.23 10.04 14.88
N LEU A 5 0.18 10.65 15.46
CA LEU A 5 -0.87 11.32 14.68
C LEU A 5 -0.37 12.52 13.85
N THR A 6 0.73 13.16 14.26
CA THR A 6 1.36 14.28 13.54
C THR A 6 2.34 13.83 12.46
N ALA A 7 2.69 12.55 12.38
CA ALA A 7 3.62 12.03 11.39
C ALA A 7 2.91 11.64 10.09
N ASP A 8 3.55 11.95 8.96
CA ASP A 8 3.10 11.54 7.64
C ASP A 8 3.13 10.00 7.52
N PRO A 9 1.99 9.34 7.31
CA PRO A 9 1.94 7.89 7.08
C PRO A 9 2.49 7.46 5.72
N CYS A 10 2.97 8.37 4.87
CA CYS A 10 3.28 8.15 3.45
C CYS A 10 2.07 7.62 2.64
N GLY A 11 2.24 7.38 1.34
CA GLY A 11 1.17 6.98 0.45
C GLY A 11 1.67 6.43 -0.89
N SER A 12 0.79 6.17 -1.86
CA SER A 12 -0.64 6.50 -1.87
C SER A 12 -1.56 5.52 -1.14
N SER A 13 -1.12 4.30 -0.80
CA SER A 13 -1.94 3.29 -0.10
C SER A 13 -2.00 3.53 1.41
N THR A 14 -2.15 4.78 1.81
CA THR A 14 -2.12 5.27 3.19
C THR A 14 -3.17 4.60 4.07
N GLY A 15 -4.43 4.59 3.61
CA GLY A 15 -5.54 4.03 4.37
C GLY A 15 -5.38 2.53 4.63
N SER A 16 -4.86 1.79 3.65
CA SER A 16 -4.58 0.35 3.76
C SER A 16 -3.57 0.06 4.88
N ALA A 17 -2.39 0.70 4.85
CA ALA A 17 -1.36 0.49 5.86
C ALA A 17 -1.79 1.00 7.25
N VAL A 18 -2.46 2.15 7.33
CA VAL A 18 -2.98 2.69 8.60
C VAL A 18 -4.06 1.79 9.17
N GLY A 19 -4.95 1.23 8.33
CA GLY A 19 -6.02 0.34 8.78
C GLY A 19 -5.51 -0.98 9.36
N VAL A 20 -4.47 -1.56 8.74
CA VAL A 20 -3.82 -2.77 9.27
C VAL A 20 -3.06 -2.45 10.56
N SER A 21 -2.25 -1.39 10.59
CA SER A 21 -1.48 -1.01 11.79
C SER A 21 -2.37 -0.62 12.99
N ALA A 22 -3.53 -0.03 12.73
CA ALA A 22 -4.55 0.28 13.76
C ALA A 22 -5.43 -0.93 14.12
N ASN A 23 -5.12 -2.13 13.61
CA ASN A 23 -5.83 -3.37 13.90
C ASN A 23 -7.33 -3.35 13.52
N MET A 24 -7.71 -2.55 12.51
CA MET A 24 -9.07 -2.51 11.96
C MET A 24 -9.32 -3.63 10.95
N ALA A 25 -8.26 -4.16 10.34
CA ALA A 25 -8.28 -5.32 9.45
C ALA A 25 -7.01 -6.15 9.64
N ALA A 26 -7.09 -7.47 9.47
CA ALA A 26 -5.93 -8.36 9.56
C ALA A 26 -4.96 -8.17 8.38
N VAL A 27 -5.50 -7.89 7.19
CA VAL A 27 -4.76 -7.62 5.94
C VAL A 27 -5.54 -6.61 5.11
N SER A 28 -4.87 -5.94 4.17
CA SER A 28 -5.46 -4.99 3.24
C SER A 28 -4.82 -5.11 1.86
N LEU A 29 -5.54 -4.71 0.82
CA LEU A 29 -4.98 -4.57 -0.51
C LEU A 29 -4.48 -3.13 -0.74
N ALA A 30 -3.43 -3.01 -1.54
CA ALA A 30 -2.80 -1.77 -1.92
C ALA A 30 -2.40 -1.80 -3.40
N THR A 31 -2.22 -0.61 -3.98
CA THR A 31 -1.66 -0.49 -5.33
C THR A 31 -0.30 0.18 -5.27
N GLY A 32 0.61 -0.29 -6.12
CA GLY A 32 1.99 0.15 -6.16
C GLY A 32 2.40 0.51 -7.58
N THR A 33 2.59 1.80 -7.84
CA THR A 33 3.21 2.30 -9.07
C THR A 33 4.69 2.57 -8.82
N ASP A 34 4.97 3.48 -7.88
CA ASP A 34 6.31 3.90 -7.49
C ASP A 34 6.39 3.96 -5.96
N GLY A 35 6.48 2.80 -5.31
CA GLY A 35 6.61 2.73 -3.85
C GLY A 35 5.31 2.86 -3.05
N SER A 36 4.15 3.05 -3.68
CA SER A 36 2.86 3.27 -3.00
C SER A 36 2.36 2.16 -2.07
N ILE A 37 2.99 0.98 -2.08
CA ILE A 37 2.78 -0.10 -1.10
C ILE A 37 3.86 -0.03 -0.02
N LEU A 38 5.12 0.11 -0.42
CA LEU A 38 6.27 -0.01 0.46
C LEU A 38 6.44 1.20 1.37
N CYS A 39 6.23 2.42 0.87
CA CYS A 39 6.37 3.64 1.65
C CYS A 39 5.37 3.75 2.81
N PRO A 40 4.05 3.54 2.60
CA PRO A 40 3.13 3.54 3.73
C PRO A 40 3.34 2.35 4.67
N SER A 41 3.83 1.22 4.17
CA SER A 41 4.15 0.06 5.02
C SER A 41 5.33 0.35 5.96
N SER A 42 6.41 0.93 5.44
CA SER A 42 7.58 1.31 6.25
C SER A 42 7.24 2.39 7.27
N SER A 43 6.45 3.40 6.89
CA SER A 43 6.03 4.46 7.81
C SER A 43 5.11 3.97 8.92
N ASN A 44 4.23 2.99 8.67
CA ASN A 44 3.24 2.52 9.67
C ASN A 44 3.58 1.16 10.28
N CYS A 45 4.86 0.76 10.31
CA CYS A 45 5.34 -0.46 10.98
C CYS A 45 4.61 -1.75 10.57
N VAL A 46 4.24 -1.88 9.29
CA VAL A 46 3.61 -3.10 8.75
C VAL A 46 4.43 -3.65 7.57
N VAL A 47 4.20 -4.91 7.24
CA VAL A 47 4.86 -5.54 6.08
C VAL A 47 4.06 -5.20 4.82
N GLY A 48 4.73 -4.61 3.84
CA GLY A 48 4.20 -4.36 2.51
C GLY A 48 4.85 -5.27 1.48
N ILE A 49 4.04 -5.98 0.69
CA ILE A 49 4.54 -6.84 -0.38
C ILE A 49 4.22 -6.17 -1.70
N ARG A 50 5.26 -5.83 -2.48
CA ARG A 50 5.11 -5.40 -3.87
C ARG A 50 5.54 -6.57 -4.77
N PRO A 51 4.59 -7.30 -5.37
CA PRO A 51 4.90 -8.36 -6.34
C PRO A 51 5.66 -7.84 -7.55
N THR A 52 6.26 -8.76 -8.32
CA THR A 52 6.74 -8.47 -9.67
C THR A 52 5.58 -7.97 -10.53
N VAL A 53 5.82 -6.93 -11.33
CA VAL A 53 4.81 -6.36 -12.23
C VAL A 53 4.24 -7.48 -13.12
N GLY A 54 2.92 -7.60 -13.14
CA GLY A 54 2.20 -8.62 -13.90
C GLY A 54 1.92 -9.93 -13.15
N LEU A 55 2.49 -10.15 -11.96
CA LEU A 55 2.21 -11.36 -11.16
C LEU A 55 0.77 -11.39 -10.62
N THR A 56 0.25 -10.24 -10.21
CA THR A 56 -1.13 -10.08 -9.74
C THR A 56 -2.00 -9.45 -10.83
N SER A 57 -3.25 -9.90 -10.94
CA SER A 57 -4.21 -9.28 -11.85
C SER A 57 -4.45 -7.81 -11.50
N ARG A 58 -4.63 -6.98 -12.53
CA ARG A 58 -4.98 -5.55 -12.43
C ARG A 58 -6.35 -5.26 -13.00
N ALA A 59 -7.15 -6.30 -13.27
CA ALA A 59 -8.51 -6.15 -13.73
C ALA A 59 -9.34 -5.39 -12.68
N GLY A 60 -10.02 -4.34 -13.09
CA GLY A 60 -10.81 -3.48 -12.20
C GLY A 60 -10.00 -2.44 -11.42
N VAL A 61 -8.67 -2.41 -11.54
CA VAL A 61 -7.82 -1.35 -10.95
C VAL A 61 -7.77 -0.17 -11.90
N ILE A 62 -7.97 1.04 -11.38
CA ILE A 62 -7.78 2.28 -12.15
C ILE A 62 -6.27 2.50 -12.33
N PRO A 63 -5.76 2.51 -13.58
CA PRO A 63 -4.33 2.57 -13.81
C PRO A 63 -3.77 3.99 -13.63
N ILE A 64 -2.62 4.08 -12.98
CA ILE A 64 -1.70 5.22 -13.07
C ILE A 64 -0.66 4.93 -14.17
N SER A 65 -0.11 3.71 -14.21
CA SER A 65 0.87 3.27 -15.19
C SER A 65 0.74 1.77 -15.49
N HIS A 66 0.37 1.44 -16.73
CA HIS A 66 0.24 0.05 -17.18
C HIS A 66 1.55 -0.75 -17.11
N ASN A 67 2.70 -0.08 -17.01
CA ASN A 67 4.02 -0.71 -17.00
C ASN A 67 4.61 -0.85 -15.59
N GLN A 68 4.02 -0.19 -14.58
CA GLN A 68 4.58 -0.15 -13.22
C GLN A 68 3.56 -0.56 -12.15
N ASP A 69 2.27 -0.37 -12.41
CA ASP A 69 1.21 -0.69 -11.46
C ASP A 69 1.20 -2.17 -11.14
N THR A 70 1.08 -2.46 -9.85
CA THR A 70 0.92 -3.78 -9.26
C THR A 70 -0.07 -3.71 -8.10
N VAL A 71 -0.80 -4.79 -7.85
CA VAL A 71 -1.64 -4.95 -6.65
C VAL A 71 -0.88 -5.83 -5.67
N GLY A 72 -0.87 -5.47 -4.40
CA GLY A 72 -0.19 -6.23 -3.34
C GLY A 72 -0.85 -6.08 -2.00
#